data_AF-A0A0L8HGZ5-F1
#
_entry.id   AF-A0A0L8HGZ5-F1
#
_cell.length_a   1.000
_cell.length_b   1.000
_cell.length_c   1.000
_cell.angle_alpha   90.00
_cell.angle_beta   90.00
_cell.angle_gamma   90.00
#
_symmetry.space_group_name_H-M   'P 1'
#
loop_
_entity.id
_entity.type
_entity.pdbx_description
1 polymer ?
#
loop_
_entity_poly.entity_id
_entity_poly.type
_entity_poly.pdbx_seq_one_letter_code
_entity_poly.pdbx_strand_id
1 'polypeptide(L)' 'MKFLSYFECTWVGIMQHGKRRQALYNISLLSCYNRVLNDLPKTNNSLEGWHHAFS' A
#
# COMPACT_ATOMS: atom_id res chain seq x y z
N MET A 1 20.29 4.06 -4.85
CA MET A 1 19.20 3.06 -4.78
C MET A 1 18.36 3.14 -3.47
N LYS A 2 18.26 4.29 -2.78
CA LYS A 2 17.49 4.38 -1.49
C LYS A 2 15.97 4.26 -1.68
N PHE A 3 15.47 4.79 -2.80
CA PHE A 3 14.05 4.74 -3.15
C PHE A 3 13.54 3.32 -3.37
N LEU A 4 14.27 2.51 -4.15
CA LEU A 4 13.84 1.15 -4.48
C LEU A 4 13.76 0.29 -3.21
N SER A 5 14.77 0.35 -2.35
CA SER A 5 14.76 -0.38 -1.07
C SER A 5 13.61 0.06 -0.16
N TYR A 6 13.30 1.36 -0.13
CA TYR A 6 12.12 1.87 0.59
C TYR A 6 10.83 1.29 0.00
N PHE A 7 10.66 1.37 -1.32
CA PHE A 7 9.46 0.91 -2.01
C PHE A 7 9.24 -0.60 -1.81
N GLU A 8 10.28 -1.39 -2.00
CA GLU A 8 10.23 -2.84 -1.83
C GLU A 8 9.90 -3.23 -0.39
N CYS A 9 10.55 -2.63 0.61
CA CYS A 9 10.24 -2.90 2.01
C CYS A 9 8.80 -2.51 2.39
N THR A 10 8.27 -1.45 1.78
CA THR A 10 6.97 -0.90 2.15
C THR A 10 5.82 -1.64 1.50
N TRP A 11 5.93 -2.00 0.23
CA TRP A 11 4.78 -2.44 -0.58
C TRP A 11 4.90 -3.82 -1.22
N VAL A 12 6.12 -4.31 -1.48
CA VAL A 12 6.35 -5.53 -2.28
C VAL A 12 6.86 -6.71 -1.44
N GLY A 13 7.67 -6.42 -0.44
CA GLY A 13 8.48 -7.38 0.32
C GLY A 13 9.82 -7.62 -0.37
N ILE A 14 10.85 -7.83 0.43
CA ILE A 14 12.25 -7.95 -0.02
C ILE A 14 12.78 -9.36 0.21
N MET A 15 13.55 -9.88 -0.75
CA MET A 15 14.30 -11.13 -0.57
C MET A 15 15.55 -10.84 0.24
N GLN A 16 15.67 -11.44 1.42
CA GLN A 16 16.85 -11.35 2.27
C GLN A 16 17.22 -12.74 2.76
N HIS A 17 18.49 -13.13 2.55
CA HIS A 17 19.03 -14.43 2.99
C HIS A 17 18.19 -15.63 2.54
N GLY A 18 17.71 -15.60 1.29
CA GLY A 18 16.87 -16.67 0.71
C GLY A 18 15.43 -16.73 1.22
N LYS A 19 15.02 -15.80 2.10
CA LYS A 19 13.64 -15.69 2.59
C LYS A 19 13.01 -14.37 2.15
N ARG A 20 11.74 -14.41 1.76
CA ARG A 20 10.98 -13.18 1.47
C ARG A 20 10.49 -12.59 2.78
N ARG A 21 11.03 -11.44 3.14
CA ARG A 21 10.45 -10.63 4.21
C ARG A 21 9.19 -9.97 3.68
N GLN A 22 8.09 -10.08 4.43
CA GLN A 22 6.83 -9.45 4.07
C GLN A 22 6.98 -7.92 4.04
N ALA A 23 6.22 -7.29 3.16
CA ALA A 23 6.08 -5.84 3.10
C ALA A 23 5.44 -5.29 4.39
N LEU A 24 5.66 -4.01 4.66
CA LEU A 24 4.96 -3.32 5.77
C LEU A 24 3.44 -3.34 5.56
N TYR A 25 2.99 -3.18 4.31
CA TYR A 25 1.58 -3.23 3.95
C TYR A 25 1.30 -4.43 3.06
N ASN A 26 0.18 -5.11 3.31
CA ASN A 26 -0.22 -6.25 2.50
C ASN A 26 -0.56 -5.78 1.07
N ILE A 27 0.01 -6.44 0.06
CA ILE A 27 -0.21 -6.11 -1.35
C ILE A 27 -1.69 -6.18 -1.77
N SER A 28 -2.51 -6.89 -1.01
CA SER A 28 -3.97 -6.95 -1.19
C SER A 28 -4.63 -5.57 -1.09
N LEU A 29 -4.03 -4.63 -0.34
CA LEU A 29 -4.50 -3.24 -0.26
C LEU A 29 -4.36 -2.49 -1.59
N LEU A 30 -3.36 -2.87 -2.40
CA LEU A 30 -3.10 -2.28 -3.71
C LEU A 30 -3.86 -3.00 -4.84
N SER A 31 -4.43 -4.17 -4.57
CA SER A 31 -5.15 -4.96 -5.57
C SER A 31 -6.51 -4.33 -5.89
N CYS A 32 -6.66 -3.82 -7.12
CA CYS A 32 -7.95 -3.34 -7.61
C CYS A 32 -9.03 -4.42 -7.57
N TYR A 33 -8.66 -5.68 -7.83
CA TYR A 33 -9.57 -6.82 -7.76
C TYR A 33 -10.10 -7.03 -6.33
N ASN A 34 -9.21 -7.07 -5.33
CA ASN A 34 -9.62 -7.21 -3.94
C ASN A 34 -10.45 -6.02 -3.49
N ARG A 35 -10.14 -4.81 -3.95
CA ARG A 35 -10.95 -3.62 -3.62
C ARG A 35 -12.37 -3.73 -4.16
N VAL A 36 -12.56 -4.21 -5.39
CA VAL A 36 -13.89 -4.45 -5.96
C VAL A 36 -14.62 -5.55 -5.19
N LEU A 37 -13.95 -6.66 -4.89
CA LEU A 37 -14.56 -7.76 -4.13
C LEU A 37 -15.02 -7.35 -2.72
N ASN A 38 -14.27 -6.46 -2.07
CA ASN A 38 -14.55 -6.02 -0.69
C ASN A 38 -15.33 -4.69 -0.63
N ASP A 39 -15.85 -4.21 -1.77
CA ASP A 39 -16.57 -2.93 -1.90
C ASP A 39 -15.83 -1.74 -1.25
N LEU A 40 -14.50 -1.73 -1.35
CA LEU A 40 -13.67 -0.69 -0.77
C LEU A 40 -13.70 0.57 -1.64
N PRO A 41 -13.71 1.78 -1.04
CA PRO A 41 -13.78 3.02 -1.79
C PRO A 41 -12.62 3.15 -2.78
N LYS A 42 -12.94 3.60 -4.01
CA LYS A 42 -11.98 3.73 -5.13
C LYS A 42 -10.97 4.85 -4.93
N THR A 43 -11.24 5.77 -4.02
CA THR A 43 -10.45 6.96 -3.76
C THR A 43 -10.31 7.20 -2.27
N ASN A 44 -9.17 7.75 -1.89
CA ASN A 44 -8.95 8.40 -0.60
C ASN A 44 -9.78 9.70 -0.43
N ASN A 45 -10.70 10.05 -1.34
CA ASN A 45 -11.55 11.25 -1.27
C ASN A 45 -12.14 11.57 0.11
N SER A 46 -12.48 10.57 0.93
CA SER A 46 -12.93 10.83 2.32
C SER A 46 -11.80 11.32 3.22
N LEU A 47 -10.59 10.78 3.09
CA LEU A 47 -9.38 11.24 3.79
C LEU A 47 -8.83 12.54 3.20
N GLU A 48 -8.85 12.72 1.88
CA GLU A 48 -8.49 13.99 1.24
C GLU A 48 -9.48 15.09 1.62
N GLY A 49 -10.79 14.78 1.64
CA GLY A 49 -11.82 15.68 2.13
C GLY A 49 -11.67 16.01 3.61
N TRP A 50 -11.30 15.03 4.45
CA TRP A 50 -10.97 15.27 5.86
C TRP A 50 -9.75 16.18 5.99
N HIS A 51 -8.64 15.89 5.31
CA HIS A 51 -7.44 16.74 5.33
C HIS A 51 -7.72 18.16 4.81
N HIS A 52 -8.56 18.30 3.78
CA HIS A 52 -8.94 19.60 3.24
C HIS A 52 -9.82 20.41 4.21
N ALA A 53 -10.64 19.76 5.04
CA ALA A 53 -11.48 20.43 6.02
C ALA A 53 -10.70 21.04 7.21
N PHE A 54 -9.45 20.64 7.43
CA PHE A 54 -8.58 21.15 8.51
C PHE A 54 -7.43 22.05 8.01
N SER A 55 -7.43 22.44 6.72
CA SER A 55 -6.53 23.47 6.16
C SER A 55 -7.30 24.76 5.92
#